data_AF-A0A399YME4-F1
#
_entry.id   AF-A0A399YME4-F1
#
_cell.length_a   1.000
_cell.length_b   1.000
_cell.length_c   1.000
_cell.angle_alpha   90.00
_cell.angle_beta   90.00
_cell.angle_gamma   90.00
#
_symmetry.space_group_name_H-M   'P 1'
#
loop_
_entity.id
_entity.type
_entity.pdbx_description
1 polymer ?
#
loop_
_entity_poly.entity_id
_entity_poly.type
_entity_poly.pdbx_seq_one_letter_code
_entity_poly.pdbx_strand_id
1 'polypeptide(L)'
;MNNDKAIVLAMASGAAANFRPNPFYRERPVEAAYLALRRFLADHYPAVTNDILDIGPASAERQAILEKQLRDSGAAADPKVRASAGRLARLILRKNPDAAPAVFADINNLHEAATVLNN
;
A
#
# COMPACT_ATOMS: atom_id res chain seq x y z
N MET A 1 9.21 -11.93 3.13
CA MET A 1 7.97 -11.20 3.50
C MET A 1 6.76 -11.96 2.96
N ASN A 2 5.61 -11.99 3.66
CA ASN A 2 4.37 -12.59 3.15
C ASN A 2 3.48 -11.57 2.41
N ASN A 3 2.42 -12.03 1.72
CA ASN A 3 1.53 -11.16 0.95
C ASN A 3 0.90 -10.06 1.81
N ASP A 4 0.41 -10.41 3.01
CA ASP A 4 -0.22 -9.46 3.93
C ASP A 4 0.70 -8.26 4.21
N LYS A 5 1.93 -8.54 4.67
CA LYS A 5 2.93 -7.51 4.98
C LYS A 5 3.34 -6.71 3.75
N ALA A 6 3.48 -7.38 2.60
CA ALA A 6 3.83 -6.70 1.36
C ALA A 6 2.73 -5.72 0.90
N ILE A 7 1.45 -6.11 1.02
CA ILE A 7 0.30 -5.25 0.72
C ILE A 7 0.27 -4.08 1.69
N VAL A 8 0.42 -4.34 3.00
CA VAL A 8 0.44 -3.29 4.03
C VAL A 8 1.56 -2.29 3.78
N LEU A 9 2.77 -2.75 3.46
CA LEU A 9 3.89 -1.87 3.16
C LEU A 9 3.63 -0.99 1.92
N ALA A 10 3.08 -1.57 0.86
CA ALA A 10 2.71 -0.82 -0.35
C ALA A 10 1.63 0.23 -0.04
N MET A 11 0.61 -0.13 0.76
CA MET A 11 -0.47 0.77 1.18
C MET A 11 0.02 1.88 2.10
N ALA A 12 0.87 1.58 3.08
CA ALA A 12 1.46 2.55 4.00
C ALA A 12 2.32 3.56 3.24
N SER A 13 3.18 3.06 2.34
CA SER A 13 4.01 3.91 1.48
C SER A 13 3.16 4.75 0.51
N GLY A 14 2.09 4.17 -0.05
CA GLY A 14 1.14 4.88 -0.92
C GLY A 14 0.39 5.99 -0.20
N ALA A 15 -0.06 5.72 1.03
CA ALA A 15 -0.68 6.71 1.91
C ALA A 15 0.31 7.84 2.22
N ALA A 16 1.54 7.52 2.62
CA ALA A 16 2.57 8.53 2.90
C ALA A 16 2.92 9.39 1.66
N ALA A 17 2.98 8.77 0.48
CA ALA A 17 3.13 9.49 -0.79
C ALA A 17 1.95 10.43 -1.06
N ASN A 18 0.73 10.06 -0.65
CA ASN A 18 -0.44 10.90 -0.81
C ASN A 18 -0.45 12.10 0.16
N PHE A 19 0.06 11.93 1.39
CA PHE A 19 0.21 13.00 2.40
C PHE A 19 1.23 14.06 2.04
N ARG A 20 2.10 13.81 1.09
CA ARG A 20 3.03 14.81 0.57
C ARG A 20 2.38 15.47 -0.65
N PRO A 21 1.56 16.53 -0.48
CA PRO A 21 1.03 17.25 -1.62
C PRO A 21 2.22 17.75 -2.44
N ASN A 22 2.30 17.31 -3.69
CA ASN A 22 3.20 17.88 -4.67
C ASN A 22 2.37 18.82 -5.56
N PRO A 23 2.32 20.12 -5.24
CA PRO A 23 1.46 21.07 -5.96
C PRO A 23 1.88 21.29 -7.43
N PHE A 24 3.01 20.73 -7.86
CA PHE A 24 3.56 20.94 -9.21
C PHE A 24 3.25 19.80 -10.19
N TYR A 25 2.65 18.68 -9.74
CA TYR A 25 2.36 17.53 -10.60
C TYR A 25 0.90 17.52 -11.05
N ARG A 26 0.69 17.70 -12.37
CA ARG A 26 -0.63 17.53 -13.02
C ARG A 26 -1.11 16.08 -13.00
N GLU A 27 -0.20 15.12 -12.91
CA GLU A 27 -0.51 13.69 -12.82
C GLU A 27 0.08 13.09 -11.54
N ARG A 28 -0.77 12.44 -10.73
CA ARG A 28 -0.38 11.79 -9.46
C ARG A 28 -0.59 10.27 -9.57
N PRO A 29 0.24 9.54 -10.34
CA PRO A 29 0.00 8.12 -10.63
C PRO A 29 0.08 7.21 -9.38
N VAL A 30 0.87 7.60 -8.37
CA VAL A 30 0.94 6.88 -7.08
C VAL A 30 -0.36 7.05 -6.31
N GLU A 31 -0.88 8.26 -6.20
CA GLU A 31 -2.18 8.54 -5.57
C GLU A 31 -3.30 7.79 -6.29
N ALA A 32 -3.37 7.89 -7.62
CA ALA A 32 -4.39 7.20 -8.40
C ALA A 32 -4.34 5.67 -8.17
N ALA A 33 -3.14 5.08 -8.13
CA ALA A 33 -2.98 3.66 -7.83
C ALA A 33 -3.39 3.29 -6.39
N TYR A 34 -3.05 4.13 -5.42
CA TYR A 34 -3.41 3.96 -4.01
C TYR A 34 -4.92 4.03 -3.80
N LEU A 35 -5.56 5.08 -4.34
CA LEU A 35 -7.01 5.27 -4.25
C LEU A 35 -7.79 4.16 -4.98
N ALA A 36 -7.28 3.68 -6.12
CA ALA A 36 -7.89 2.56 -6.84
C ALA A 36 -7.84 1.26 -6.03
N LEU A 37 -6.69 0.93 -5.42
CA LEU A 37 -6.56 -0.25 -4.56
C LEU A 37 -7.45 -0.13 -3.31
N ARG A 38 -7.49 1.04 -2.68
CA ARG A 38 -8.42 1.30 -1.58
C ARG A 38 -9.86 1.04 -2.00
N ARG A 39 -10.31 1.68 -3.07
CA ARG A 39 -11.67 1.50 -3.57
C ARG A 39 -11.99 0.03 -3.82
N PHE A 40 -11.09 -0.71 -4.46
CA PHE A 40 -11.24 -2.14 -4.68
C PHE A 40 -11.41 -2.92 -3.37
N LEU A 41 -10.59 -2.63 -2.35
CA LEU A 41 -10.72 -3.25 -1.03
C LEU A 41 -12.05 -2.91 -0.35
N ALA A 42 -12.53 -1.66 -0.43
CA ALA A 42 -13.84 -1.30 0.12
C ALA A 42 -14.99 -2.03 -0.57
N ASP A 43 -14.93 -2.11 -1.90
CA ASP A 43 -16.02 -2.67 -2.72
C ASP A 43 -16.11 -4.21 -2.58
N HIS A 44 -14.98 -4.90 -2.42
CA HIS A 44 -14.92 -6.36 -2.41
C HIS A 44 -14.64 -6.98 -1.03
N TYR A 45 -14.08 -6.21 -0.09
CA TYR A 45 -13.66 -6.67 1.23
C TYR A 45 -14.08 -5.65 2.32
N PRO A 46 -15.38 -5.46 2.57
CA PRO A 46 -15.89 -4.41 3.46
C PRO A 46 -15.42 -4.55 4.93
N ALA A 47 -14.92 -5.72 5.33
CA ALA A 47 -14.30 -5.95 6.63
C ALA A 47 -12.87 -5.37 6.75
N VAL A 48 -12.26 -4.96 5.64
CA VAL A 48 -10.94 -4.35 5.57
C VAL A 48 -11.07 -2.83 5.63
N THR A 49 -10.62 -2.24 6.73
CA THR A 49 -10.58 -0.80 6.93
C THR A 49 -9.45 -0.20 6.09
N ASN A 50 -9.76 0.15 4.85
CA ASN A 50 -8.79 0.55 3.82
C ASN A 50 -8.26 1.99 3.97
N ASP A 51 -8.82 2.78 4.90
CA ASP A 51 -8.49 4.18 5.17
C ASP A 51 -7.70 4.36 6.48
N ILE A 52 -7.48 3.28 7.24
CA ILE A 52 -6.80 3.35 8.54
C ILE A 52 -5.39 3.99 8.45
N LEU A 53 -4.74 3.87 7.30
CA LEU A 53 -3.41 4.43 7.05
C LEU A 53 -3.42 5.90 6.57
N ASP A 54 -4.59 6.50 6.34
CA ASP A 54 -4.71 7.91 5.95
C ASP A 54 -4.38 8.88 7.10
N ILE A 55 -4.32 8.46 8.35
CA ILE A 55 -4.03 9.40 9.45
C ILE A 55 -2.68 9.09 10.11
N GLY A 56 -2.17 7.87 9.89
CA GLY A 56 -0.94 7.41 10.49
C GLY A 56 -0.33 6.28 9.68
N PRO A 57 0.20 6.55 8.47
CA PRO A 57 0.73 5.51 7.60
C PRO A 57 1.92 4.78 8.22
N ALA A 58 2.65 5.44 9.12
CA ALA A 58 3.79 4.89 9.86
C ALA A 58 3.42 4.20 11.20
N SER A 59 2.14 4.17 11.58
CA SER A 59 1.70 3.56 12.83
C SER A 59 1.75 2.04 12.74
N ALA A 60 2.64 1.41 13.54
CA ALA A 60 2.78 -0.04 13.60
C ALA A 60 1.46 -0.73 13.99
N GLU A 61 0.71 -0.16 14.93
CA GLU A 61 -0.60 -0.67 15.36
C GLU A 61 -1.60 -0.71 14.19
N ARG A 62 -1.70 0.37 13.42
CA ARG A 62 -2.63 0.46 12.28
C ARG A 62 -2.23 -0.46 11.13
N GLN A 63 -0.94 -0.56 10.87
CA GLN A 63 -0.40 -1.52 9.91
C GLN A 63 -0.73 -2.98 10.33
N ALA A 64 -0.59 -3.31 11.61
CA ALA A 64 -0.93 -4.64 12.13
C ALA A 64 -2.44 -4.94 12.06
N ILE A 65 -3.29 -3.94 12.34
CA ILE A 65 -4.75 -4.07 12.16
C ILE A 65 -5.09 -4.38 10.70
N LEU A 66 -4.52 -3.61 9.76
CA LEU A 66 -4.74 -3.85 8.33
C LEU A 66 -4.22 -5.22 7.90
N GLU A 67 -3.04 -5.63 8.36
CA GLU A 67 -2.46 -6.96 8.09
C GLU A 67 -3.43 -8.07 8.52
N LYS A 68 -3.97 -7.97 9.74
CA LYS A 68 -4.93 -8.93 10.29
C LYS A 68 -6.21 -8.96 9.48
N GLN A 69 -6.78 -7.80 9.15
CA GLN A 69 -8.02 -7.72 8.35
C GLN A 69 -7.84 -8.30 6.94
N LEU A 70 -6.71 -8.05 6.28
CA LEU A 70 -6.39 -8.62 4.97
C LEU A 70 -6.28 -10.15 5.01
N ARG A 71 -5.72 -10.69 6.10
CA ARG A 71 -5.63 -12.14 6.33
C ARG A 71 -6.99 -12.76 6.59
N ASP A 72 -7.73 -12.21 7.56
CA ASP A 72 -9.02 -12.77 8.01
C ASP A 72 -10.09 -12.72 6.91
N SER A 73 -10.03 -11.71 6.04
CA SER A 73 -10.94 -11.58 4.88
C SER A 73 -10.52 -12.38 3.65
N GLY A 74 -9.31 -12.95 3.64
CA GLY A 74 -8.72 -13.60 2.47
C GLY A 74 -8.28 -12.64 1.35
N ALA A 75 -8.39 -11.32 1.54
CA ALA A 75 -8.00 -10.31 0.55
C ALA A 75 -6.52 -10.44 0.14
N ALA A 76 -5.64 -10.85 1.05
CA ALA A 76 -4.23 -11.03 0.75
C ALA A 76 -3.93 -12.16 -0.24
N ALA A 77 -4.85 -13.11 -0.42
CA ALA A 77 -4.73 -14.19 -1.40
C ALA A 77 -5.30 -13.80 -2.78
N ASP A 78 -6.14 -12.76 -2.87
CA ASP A 78 -6.75 -12.33 -4.12
C ASP A 78 -5.69 -11.84 -5.12
N PRO A 79 -5.58 -12.49 -6.30
CA PRO A 79 -4.66 -12.06 -7.35
C PRO A 79 -4.83 -10.58 -7.75
N LYS A 80 -6.04 -10.03 -7.73
CA LYS A 80 -6.30 -8.63 -8.08
C LYS A 80 -5.76 -7.66 -7.03
N VAL A 81 -5.91 -7.99 -5.75
CA VAL A 81 -5.32 -7.21 -4.64
C VAL A 81 -3.81 -7.24 -4.74
N ARG A 82 -3.22 -8.44 -4.91
CA ARG A 82 -1.76 -8.60 -5.04
C ARG A 82 -1.19 -7.83 -6.23
N ALA A 83 -1.79 -7.98 -7.41
CA ALA A 83 -1.37 -7.28 -8.62
C ALA A 83 -1.46 -5.75 -8.46
N SER A 84 -2.54 -5.25 -7.84
CA SER A 84 -2.75 -3.83 -7.60
C SER A 84 -1.75 -3.26 -6.61
N ALA A 85 -1.50 -3.97 -5.49
CA ALA A 85 -0.49 -3.58 -4.50
C ALA A 85 0.93 -3.65 -5.07
N GLY A 86 1.25 -4.67 -5.88
CA GLY A 86 2.53 -4.78 -6.57
C GLY A 86 2.73 -3.68 -7.63
N ARG A 87 1.67 -3.25 -8.31
CA ARG A 87 1.69 -2.07 -9.19
C ARG A 87 1.96 -0.80 -8.39
N LEU A 88 1.29 -0.61 -7.25
CA LEU A 88 1.51 0.53 -6.36
C LEU A 88 2.96 0.59 -5.86
N ALA A 89 3.50 -0.51 -5.32
CA ALA A 89 4.88 -0.58 -4.85
C ALA A 89 5.90 -0.18 -5.94
N ARG A 90 5.74 -0.70 -7.16
CA ARG A 90 6.60 -0.33 -8.31
C ARG A 90 6.46 1.12 -8.74
N LEU A 91 5.26 1.70 -8.64
CA LEU A 91 5.07 3.12 -8.93
C LEU A 91 5.77 4.00 -7.89
N ILE A 92 5.68 3.64 -6.61
CA ILE A 92 6.37 4.34 -5.53
C ILE A 92 7.89 4.28 -5.75
N LEU A 93 8.46 3.10 -6.00
CA LEU A 93 9.88 2.94 -6.28
C LEU A 93 10.39 3.83 -7.43
N ARG A 94 9.57 4.05 -8.47
CA ARG A 94 9.97 4.84 -9.64
C ARG A 94 9.71 6.34 -9.51
N LYS A 95 8.68 6.74 -8.77
CA LYS A 95 8.14 8.11 -8.82
C LYS A 95 8.17 8.83 -7.48
N ASN A 96 8.21 8.09 -6.37
CA ASN A 96 8.21 8.65 -5.02
C ASN A 96 8.94 7.72 -4.03
N PRO A 97 10.22 7.38 -4.26
CA PRO A 97 10.96 6.41 -3.43
C PRO A 97 11.03 6.83 -1.96
N ASP A 98 11.02 8.14 -1.68
CA ASP A 98 11.06 8.71 -0.33
C ASP A 98 9.81 8.43 0.52
N ALA A 99 8.77 7.82 -0.06
CA ALA A 99 7.58 7.42 0.67
C ALA A 99 7.79 6.13 1.51
N ALA A 100 8.77 5.29 1.16
CA ALA A 100 9.15 4.13 1.98
C ALA A 100 9.78 4.53 3.33
N PRO A 101 10.81 5.38 3.37
CA PRO A 101 11.38 5.82 4.65
C PRO A 101 10.39 6.66 5.48
N ALA A 102 9.39 7.27 4.84
CA ALA A 102 8.31 7.98 5.54
C ALA A 102 7.47 7.09 6.49
N VAL A 103 7.50 5.78 6.26
CA VAL A 103 6.82 4.77 7.10
C VAL A 103 7.83 3.89 7.84
N PHE A 104 9.04 4.38 8.03
CA PHE A 104 10.17 3.69 8.68
C PHE A 104 10.58 2.38 7.98
N ALA A 105 10.24 2.23 6.70
CA ALA A 105 10.64 1.09 5.90
C ALA A 105 11.90 1.41 5.08
N ASP A 106 12.79 0.42 4.97
CA ASP A 106 13.87 0.44 4.00
C ASP A 106 13.28 0.32 2.58
N ILE A 107 13.85 1.04 1.61
CA ILE A 107 13.46 0.92 0.20
C ILE A 107 13.64 -0.51 -0.33
N ASN A 108 14.60 -1.26 0.21
CA ASN A 108 14.80 -2.68 -0.08
C ASN A 108 13.58 -3.54 0.33
N ASN A 109 12.90 -3.18 1.43
CA ASN A 109 11.66 -3.84 1.82
C ASN A 109 10.57 -3.58 0.77
N LEU A 110 10.52 -2.37 0.21
CA LEU A 110 9.55 -2.06 -0.84
C LEU A 110 9.87 -2.79 -2.16
N HIS A 111 11.15 -3.01 -2.48
CA HIS A 111 11.58 -3.89 -3.56
C HIS A 111 11.15 -5.35 -3.30
N GLU A 112 11.38 -5.88 -2.10
CA GLU A 112 10.96 -7.24 -1.74
C GLU A 112 9.42 -7.38 -1.86
N ALA A 113 8.66 -6.40 -1.36
CA ALA A 113 7.20 -6.38 -1.47
C ALA A 113 6.76 -6.39 -2.95
N ALA A 114 7.39 -5.58 -3.80
CA ALA A 114 7.12 -5.59 -5.23
C ALA A 114 7.40 -6.97 -5.86
N THR A 115 8.44 -7.68 -5.44
CA THR A 115 8.74 -9.03 -5.94
C THR A 115 7.71 -10.05 -5.47
N VAL A 116 7.42 -10.11 -4.17
CA VAL A 116 6.47 -11.08 -3.58
C VAL A 116 5.07 -10.95 -4.18
N LEU A 117 4.61 -9.73 -4.47
CA LEU A 117 3.26 -9.48 -4.98
C LEU A 117 3.06 -9.75 -6.48
N ASN A 118 4.13 -10.07 -7.22
CA ASN A 118 4.08 -10.43 -8.64
C ASN A 118 4.41 -11.90 -8.91
N ASN A 119 4.73 -12.66 -7.86
CA ASN A 119 4.90 -14.11 -7.89
C ASN A 119 3.60 -14.82 -7.44
#